data_AF-A0A6P8XC92-F1
#
_entry.id   AF-A0A6P8XC92-F1
#
_cell.length_a   1.000
_cell.length_b   1.000
_cell.length_c   1.000
_cell.angle_alpha   90.00
_cell.angle_beta   90.00
_cell.angle_gamma   90.00
#
_symmetry.space_group_name_H-M   'P 1'
#
loop_
_entity.id
_entity.type
_entity.pdbx_description
1 polymer ?
#
loop_
_entity_poly.entity_id
_entity_poly.type
_entity_poly.pdbx_seq_one_letter_code
_entity_poly.pdbx_strand_id
1 'polypeptide(L)'
;MKFLIVFVALFALAVASPVNPDAEAFVINQEANVEPDGFSANFETSNGIKEESSGRLENQGSENEALSVRGSFSYPAPDGQIISLTYIADENGFQPSGAHLPVAPEA
;
A
#
# COMPACT_ATOMS: atom_id res chain seq x y z
N MET A 1 -17.32 43.53 -22.57
CA MET A 1 -16.31 43.66 -21.48
C MET A 1 -16.78 43.00 -20.18
N LYS A 2 -17.91 43.40 -19.58
CA LYS A 2 -18.44 42.79 -18.34
C LYS A 2 -18.69 41.26 -18.38
N PHE A 3 -19.21 40.73 -19.50
CA PHE A 3 -19.42 39.28 -19.64
C PHE A 3 -18.11 38.47 -19.77
N LEU A 4 -17.06 39.07 -20.33
CA LEU A 4 -15.74 38.44 -20.46
C LEU A 4 -15.09 38.25 -19.09
N ILE A 5 -15.21 39.25 -18.21
CA ILE A 5 -14.65 39.20 -16.85
C ILE A 5 -15.32 38.11 -16.01
N VAL A 6 -16.65 37.98 -16.10
CA VAL A 6 -17.40 36.92 -15.40
C VAL A 6 -17.00 35.53 -15.90
N PHE A 7 -16.80 35.39 -17.21
CA PHE A 7 -16.39 34.11 -17.80
C PHE A 7 -14.97 33.71 -17.38
N VAL A 8 -14.03 34.67 -17.38
CA VAL A 8 -12.64 34.44 -16.92
C VAL A 8 -12.60 34.13 -15.41
N ALA A 9 -13.43 34.79 -14.59
CA ALA A 9 -13.50 34.51 -13.16
C ALA A 9 -14.06 33.10 -12.85
N LEU A 10 -15.09 32.66 -13.59
CA LEU A 10 -15.61 31.28 -13.47
C LEU A 10 -14.60 30.24 -13.93
N PHE A 11 -13.87 30.53 -15.03
CA PHE A 11 -12.81 29.63 -15.51
C PHE A 11 -11.68 29.54 -14.49
N ALA A 12 -11.24 30.66 -13.90
CA ALA A 12 -10.19 30.70 -12.88
C ALA A 12 -10.56 29.89 -11.63
N LEU A 13 -11.82 29.93 -11.18
CA LEU A 13 -12.30 29.11 -10.06
C LEU A 13 -12.32 27.61 -10.39
N ALA A 14 -12.62 27.24 -11.63
CA ALA A 14 -12.61 25.84 -12.07
C ALA A 14 -11.19 25.24 -12.11
N VAL A 15 -10.16 26.05 -12.38
CA VAL A 15 -8.74 25.61 -12.35
C VAL A 15 -8.07 25.75 -10.98
N ALA A 16 -8.70 26.45 -10.03
CA ALA A 16 -8.11 26.73 -8.72
C ALA A 16 -8.34 25.63 -7.67
N SER A 17 -9.06 24.55 -8.00
CA SER A 17 -9.15 23.40 -7.10
C SER A 17 -7.91 22.52 -7.29
N PRO A 18 -7.01 22.40 -6.31
CA PRO A 18 -5.99 21.36 -6.36
C PRO A 18 -6.71 20.02 -6.28
N VAL A 19 -6.76 19.29 -7.39
CA VAL A 19 -7.14 17.88 -7.37
C VAL A 19 -6.02 17.17 -6.63
N ASN A 20 -6.22 16.91 -5.34
CA ASN A 20 -5.31 16.08 -4.56
C ASN A 20 -5.81 14.63 -4.68
N PRO A 21 -5.18 13.80 -5.54
CA PRO A 21 -5.63 12.42 -5.77
C PRO A 21 -5.62 11.58 -4.49
N ASP A 22 -4.79 11.93 -3.50
CA ASP A 22 -4.76 11.23 -2.22
C ASP A 22 -5.93 11.61 -1.32
N ALA A 23 -6.41 12.86 -1.39
CA ALA A 23 -7.55 13.31 -0.61
C ALA A 23 -8.88 12.72 -1.09
N GLU A 24 -8.95 12.35 -2.37
CA GLU A 24 -10.11 11.74 -3.02
C GLU A 24 -9.95 10.22 -3.22
N ALA A 25 -8.89 9.62 -2.64
CA ALA A 25 -8.62 8.21 -2.78
C ALA A 25 -9.75 7.35 -2.19
N PHE A 26 -10.07 6.24 -2.87
CA PHE A 26 -11.07 5.28 -2.43
C PHE A 26 -10.57 3.86 -2.67
N VAL A 27 -11.17 2.89 -1.98
CA VAL A 27 -10.81 1.47 -2.11
C VAL A 27 -11.36 0.93 -3.43
N ILE A 28 -10.49 0.32 -4.24
CA ILE A 28 -10.87 -0.33 -5.51
C ILE A 28 -10.87 -1.85 -5.42
N ASN A 29 -10.04 -2.43 -4.54
CA ASN A 29 -10.15 -3.83 -4.17
C ASN A 29 -9.90 -4.02 -2.68
N GLN A 30 -10.68 -4.90 -2.05
CA GLN A 30 -10.46 -5.32 -0.68
C GLN A 30 -11.00 -6.73 -0.51
N GLU A 31 -10.08 -7.67 -0.32
CA GLU A 31 -10.38 -9.09 -0.11
C GLU A 31 -9.71 -9.54 1.18
N ALA A 32 -10.42 -10.36 1.95
CA ALA A 32 -9.89 -11.01 3.13
C ALA A 32 -10.52 -12.39 3.24
N ASN A 33 -9.69 -13.43 3.18
CA ASN A 33 -10.08 -14.81 3.42
C ASN A 33 -9.38 -15.30 4.69
N VAL A 34 -10.14 -15.95 5.56
CA VAL A 34 -9.62 -16.52 6.81
C VAL A 34 -9.84 -18.03 6.76
N GLU A 35 -8.75 -18.78 6.82
CA GLU A 35 -8.73 -20.22 6.94
C GLU A 35 -8.43 -20.66 8.39
N PRO A 36 -8.72 -21.91 8.78
CA PRO A 36 -8.40 -22.39 10.12
C PRO A 36 -6.91 -22.30 10.50
N ASP A 37 -6.03 -22.40 9.51
CA ASP A 37 -4.57 -22.43 9.63
C ASP A 37 -3.90 -21.25 8.92
N GLY A 38 -4.66 -20.26 8.45
CA GLY A 38 -4.09 -19.20 7.64
C GLY A 38 -5.05 -18.08 7.30
N PHE A 39 -4.55 -17.14 6.50
CA PHE A 39 -5.35 -16.11 5.90
C PHE A 39 -4.70 -15.64 4.59
N SER A 40 -5.50 -14.98 3.76
CA SER A 40 -5.02 -14.12 2.69
C SER A 40 -5.79 -12.81 2.71
N ALA A 41 -5.11 -11.71 2.43
CA ALA A 41 -5.69 -10.39 2.35
C ALA A 41 -5.08 -9.61 1.19
N ASN A 42 -5.91 -8.87 0.48
CA ASN A 42 -5.51 -7.95 -0.56
C ASN A 42 -6.25 -6.61 -0.37
N PHE A 43 -5.55 -5.52 -0.59
CA PHE A 43 -6.08 -4.17 -0.47
C PHE A 43 -5.49 -3.28 -1.55
N GLU A 44 -6.34 -2.54 -2.27
CA GLU A 44 -5.92 -1.62 -3.31
C GLU A 44 -6.77 -0.36 -3.31
N THR A 45 -6.13 0.80 -3.46
CA THR A 45 -6.78 2.11 -3.54
C THR A 45 -6.64 2.74 -4.92
N SER A 46 -7.54 3.66 -5.26
CA SER A 46 -7.57 4.38 -6.54
C SER A 46 -6.34 5.27 -6.77
N ASN A 47 -5.63 5.68 -5.71
CA ASN A 47 -4.36 6.41 -5.81
C ASN A 47 -3.13 5.47 -5.89
N GLY A 48 -3.33 4.16 -6.07
CA GLY A 48 -2.26 3.21 -6.39
C GLY A 48 -1.53 2.61 -5.19
N ILE A 49 -2.07 2.73 -3.97
CA ILE A 49 -1.59 1.95 -2.83
C ILE A 49 -2.06 0.51 -3.03
N LYS A 50 -1.15 -0.45 -2.88
CA LYS A 50 -1.42 -1.88 -2.93
C LYS A 50 -0.79 -2.57 -1.74
N GLU A 51 -1.53 -3.44 -1.08
CA GLU A 51 -1.06 -4.33 -0.04
C GLU A 51 -1.59 -5.73 -0.31
N GLU A 52 -0.71 -6.72 -0.24
CA GLU A 52 -1.07 -8.13 -0.30
C GLU A 52 -0.36 -8.84 0.83
N SER A 53 -1.08 -9.69 1.57
CA SER A 53 -0.48 -10.52 2.60
C SER A 53 -1.15 -11.88 2.68
N SER A 54 -0.39 -12.89 3.05
CA SER A 54 -0.88 -14.21 3.41
C SER A 54 -0.13 -14.73 4.62
N GLY A 55 -0.88 -15.31 5.55
CA GLY A 55 -0.32 -15.92 6.75
C GLY A 55 -0.65 -17.40 6.78
N ARG A 56 0.26 -18.19 7.33
CA ARG A 56 0.04 -19.60 7.58
C ARG A 56 0.67 -20.03 8.90
N LEU A 57 -0.07 -20.84 9.65
CA LEU A 57 0.40 -21.43 10.89
C LEU A 57 1.43 -22.51 10.54
N GLU A 58 2.65 -22.30 11.00
CA GLU A 58 3.76 -23.24 10.85
C GLU A 58 3.91 -24.04 12.16
N ASN A 59 4.42 -25.27 12.05
CA ASN A 59 4.66 -26.19 13.17
C ASN A 59 3.43 -26.46 14.07
N GLN A 60 2.23 -26.52 13.49
CA GLN A 60 0.98 -26.72 14.23
C GLN A 60 1.04 -27.96 15.16
N GLY A 61 0.62 -27.78 16.40
CA GLY A 61 0.60 -28.81 17.43
C GLY A 61 1.95 -29.09 18.09
N SER A 62 2.95 -28.22 17.89
CA SER A 62 4.27 -28.31 18.55
C SER A 62 4.55 -27.12 19.47
N GLU A 63 5.63 -27.19 20.26
CA GLU A 63 6.08 -26.07 21.11
C GLU A 63 6.53 -24.84 20.30
N ASN A 64 6.83 -25.01 19.00
CA ASN A 64 7.25 -23.95 18.09
C ASN A 64 6.13 -23.55 17.12
N GLU A 65 4.86 -23.75 17.50
CA GLU A 65 3.73 -23.30 16.69
C GLU A 65 3.75 -21.76 16.55
N ALA A 66 3.86 -21.27 15.32
CA ALA A 66 3.96 -19.84 15.04
C ALA A 66 3.33 -19.48 13.69
N LEU A 67 2.77 -18.27 13.60
CA LEU A 67 2.25 -17.75 12.35
C LEU A 67 3.40 -17.16 11.51
N SER A 68 3.59 -17.67 10.29
CA SER A 68 4.47 -17.06 9.30
C SER A 68 3.64 -16.24 8.32
N VAL A 69 3.95 -14.95 8.17
CA VAL A 69 3.26 -14.04 7.25
C VAL A 69 4.22 -13.60 6.15
N ARG A 70 3.76 -13.66 4.91
CA ARG A 70 4.44 -13.09 3.75
C ARG A 70 3.55 -12.03 3.15
N GLY A 71 4.13 -10.89 2.82
CA GLY A 71 3.36 -9.83 2.19
C GLY A 71 4.19 -8.90 1.34
N SER A 72 3.48 -8.02 0.66
CA SER A 72 4.02 -6.93 -0.13
C SER A 72 3.20 -5.67 0.07
N PHE A 73 3.87 -4.53 -0.03
CA PHE A 73 3.26 -3.21 0.03
C PHE A 73 3.89 -2.35 -1.04
N SER A 74 3.08 -1.56 -1.76
CA SER A 74 3.57 -0.60 -2.73
C SER A 74 2.72 0.66 -2.78
N TYR A 75 3.35 1.79 -3.07
CA TYR A 75 2.68 3.08 -3.22
C TYR A 75 3.49 4.02 -4.13
N PRO A 76 2.82 4.95 -4.84
CA PRO A 76 3.51 6.02 -5.55
C PRO A 76 4.05 7.06 -4.56
N ALA A 77 5.34 7.35 -4.64
CA ALA A 77 5.97 8.46 -3.93
C ALA A 77 5.66 9.80 -4.61
N PRO A 78 5.85 10.94 -3.90
CA PRO A 78 5.57 12.27 -4.46
C PRO A 78 6.36 12.63 -5.73
N ASP A 79 7.48 11.95 -6.00
CA ASP A 79 8.30 12.11 -7.21
C ASP A 79 7.87 11.18 -8.36
N GLY A 80 6.80 10.41 -8.18
CA GLY A 80 6.27 9.45 -9.15
C GLY A 80 6.96 8.09 -9.15
N GLN A 81 7.99 7.87 -8.32
CA GLN A 81 8.58 6.55 -8.17
C GLN A 81 7.63 5.61 -7.42
N ILE A 82 7.53 4.36 -7.85
CA ILE A 82 6.81 3.35 -7.08
C ILE A 82 7.75 2.81 -6.01
N ILE A 83 7.41 3.05 -4.75
CA ILE A 83 8.09 2.43 -3.61
C ILE A 83 7.41 1.09 -3.35
N SER A 84 8.21 0.03 -3.35
CA SER A 84 7.73 -1.33 -3.06
C SER A 84 8.58 -1.97 -1.98
N LEU A 85 7.92 -2.78 -1.16
CA LEU A 85 8.51 -3.59 -0.09
C LEU A 85 7.86 -4.97 -0.11
N THR A 86 8.66 -6.02 0.04
CA THR A 86 8.19 -7.37 0.38
C THR A 86 8.71 -7.73 1.76
N TYR A 87 8.04 -8.63 2.46
CA TYR A 87 8.49 -9.06 3.77
C TYR A 87 8.12 -10.50 4.08
N ILE A 88 8.89 -11.08 5.00
CA ILE A 88 8.55 -12.29 5.74
C ILE A 88 8.55 -11.90 7.22
N ALA A 89 7.48 -12.26 7.94
CA ALA A 89 7.39 -12.15 9.39
C ALA A 89 7.19 -13.55 9.95
N ASP A 90 8.21 -14.07 10.64
CA ASP A 90 8.18 -15.41 11.25
C ASP A 90 8.90 -15.39 12.61
N GLU A 91 9.30 -16.55 13.13
CA GLU A 91 10.03 -16.71 14.39
C GLU A 91 11.34 -15.90 14.45
N ASN A 92 11.93 -15.56 13.30
CA ASN A 92 13.13 -14.73 13.19
C ASN A 92 12.80 -13.23 13.13
N GLY A 93 11.54 -12.86 13.29
CA GLY A 93 11.05 -11.49 13.24
C GLY A 93 10.71 -11.00 11.83
N PHE A 94 10.56 -9.68 11.71
CA PHE A 94 10.20 -9.01 10.46
C PHE A 94 11.42 -8.76 9.58
N GLN A 95 11.39 -9.31 8.37
CA GLN A 95 12.50 -9.33 7.41
C GLN A 95 12.04 -8.65 6.11
N PRO A 96 12.13 -7.31 6.02
CA PRO A 96 11.70 -6.58 4.84
C PRO A 96 12.79 -6.54 3.77
N SER A 97 12.36 -6.50 2.51
CA SER A 97 13.20 -6.29 1.33
C SER A 97 12.59 -5.21 0.45
N GLY A 98 13.38 -4.23 0.06
CA GLY A 98 12.95 -3.12 -0.79
C GLY A 98 14.12 -2.23 -1.16
N ALA A 99 14.12 -1.68 -2.37
CA ALA A 99 15.23 -0.88 -2.89
C ALA A 99 15.53 0.40 -2.08
N HIS A 100 14.55 0.87 -1.31
CA HIS A 100 14.64 2.07 -0.47
C HIS A 100 15.16 1.78 0.95
N LEU A 101 15.34 0.51 1.30
CA LEU A 101 15.82 0.12 2.62
C LEU A 101 17.36 0.17 2.67
N PRO A 102 17.94 0.53 3.82
CA PRO A 102 19.38 0.40 4.04
C PRO A 102 19.80 -1.07 3.84
N VAL A 103 20.79 -1.30 3.00
CA VAL A 103 21.44 -2.61 2.89
C VAL A 103 22.54 -2.67 3.93
N ALA A 104 22.55 -3.75 4.74
CA ALA A 104 23.64 -3.98 5.68
C ALA A 104 24.98 -4.06 4.91
N PRO A 105 26.06 -3.45 5.42
CA PRO A 105 27.37 -3.54 4.78
C PRO A 105 27.81 -5.01 4.71
N GLU A 106 28.50 -5.36 3.62
CA GLU A 106 29.13 -6.68 3.48
C GLU A 106 30.16 -6.87 4.61
N ALA A 107 30.15 -8.07 5.21
CA ALA A 107 31.01 -8.44 6.34
C ALA A 107 32.44 -8.79 5.92
#